data_AF-A0A629K6D6-F1
#
_entry.id   AF-A0A629K6D6-F1
#
_cell.length_a   1.000
_cell.length_b   1.000
_cell.length_c   1.000
_cell.angle_alpha   90.00
_cell.angle_beta   90.00
_cell.angle_gamma   90.00
#
_symmetry.space_group_name_H-M   'P 1'
#
loop_
_entity.id
_entity.type
_entity.pdbx_description
1 polymer ?
#
loop_
_entity_poly.entity_id
_entity_poly.type
_entity_poly.pdbx_seq_one_letter_code
_entity_poly.pdbx_strand_id
1 'polypeptide(L)' 'MSDTVKVIIQAEAAVKFKKTVEMKKADYDKYLEVCEEWQSDLEVEEQIKQIANKYGFFGDGEDIEDIGEPEDIEFELVK' A
#
# COMPACT_ATOMS: atom_id res chain seq x y z
N MET A 1 20.11 -33.48 24.11
CA MET A 1 19.07 -33.22 23.09
C MET A 1 18.78 -31.74 23.17
N SER A 2 18.73 -31.02 22.05
CA SER A 2 18.38 -29.60 22.08
C SER A 2 16.86 -29.50 22.20
N ASP A 3 16.37 -29.09 23.39
CA ASP A 3 14.96 -28.84 23.70
C ASP A 3 14.41 -27.60 22.96
N THR A 4 14.59 -27.55 21.64
CA THR A 4 14.19 -26.41 20.80
C THR A 4 13.37 -26.90 19.63
N VAL A 5 12.22 -26.27 19.41
CA VAL A 5 11.35 -26.48 18.24
C VAL A 5 11.55 -25.35 17.23
N LYS A 6 11.24 -25.64 15.96
CA LYS A 6 11.24 -24.62 14.90
C LYS A 6 9.82 -24.10 14.73
N VAL A 7 9.65 -22.78 14.80
CA VAL A 7 8.35 -22.11 14.61
C VAL A 7 8.47 -21.01 13.55
N ILE A 8 7.40 -20.77 12.81
CA ILE A 8 7.15 -19.54 12.05
C ILE A 8 6.44 -18.57 12.99
N ILE A 9 6.86 -17.30 12.96
CA ILE A 9 6.20 -16.20 13.66
C ILE A 9 5.77 -15.21 12.59
N GLN A 10 4.47 -14.92 12.50
CA GLN A 10 3.89 -13.99 11.53
C GLN A 10 2.95 -13.02 12.22
N ALA A 11 2.72 -11.87 11.58
CA ALA A 11 1.83 -10.82 12.04
C ALA A 11 1.46 -9.92 10.85
N GLU A 12 0.32 -9.24 10.93
CA GLU A 12 -0.10 -8.24 9.94
C GLU A 12 0.12 -6.83 10.50
N ALA A 13 0.34 -5.83 9.66
CA ALA A 13 0.46 -4.45 10.11
C ALA A 13 -0.12 -3.50 9.06
N ALA A 14 -0.82 -2.46 9.52
CA ALA A 14 -1.27 -1.39 8.65
C ALA A 14 -0.07 -0.53 8.20
N VAL A 15 0.04 -0.30 6.88
CA VAL A 15 1.08 0.56 6.31
C VAL A 15 0.44 1.82 5.75
N LYS A 16 1.02 2.97 6.09
CA LYS A 16 0.63 4.26 5.54
C LYS A 16 1.65 4.72 4.52
N PHE A 17 1.18 5.00 3.31
CA PHE A 17 2.00 5.55 2.23
C PHE A 17 1.74 7.04 2.02
N LYS A 18 2.78 7.83 1.77
CA LYS A 18 2.67 9.24 1.43
C LYS A 18 3.92 9.74 0.70
N LYS A 19 3.69 10.50 -0.37
CA LYS A 19 4.72 11.23 -1.09
C LYS A 19 4.22 12.62 -1.46
N THR A 20 5.08 13.62 -1.34
CA THR A 20 4.82 14.97 -1.84
C THR A 20 5.53 15.13 -3.17
N VAL A 21 4.79 15.52 -4.20
CA VAL A 21 5.28 15.65 -5.59
C VAL A 21 4.86 16.98 -6.19
N GLU A 22 5.67 17.49 -7.11
CA GLU A 22 5.27 18.59 -7.98
C GLU A 22 4.46 18.03 -9.16
N MET A 23 3.15 18.30 -9.16
CA MET A 23 2.22 17.77 -10.13
C MET A 23 1.72 18.82 -11.12
N LYS A 24 1.52 18.43 -12.38
CA LYS A 24 0.87 19.29 -13.38
C LYS A 24 -0.60 19.46 -13.02
N LYS A 25 -1.10 20.69 -13.09
CA LYS A 25 -2.50 21.00 -12.83
C LYS A 25 -3.47 20.16 -13.67
N ALA A 26 -3.18 19.96 -14.96
CA ALA A 26 -4.02 19.13 -15.84
C ALA A 26 -4.14 17.66 -15.41
N ASP A 27 -3.09 17.09 -14.80
CA ASP A 27 -3.16 15.73 -14.26
C ASP A 27 -3.98 15.70 -12.95
N TYR A 28 -4.00 16.81 -12.20
CA TYR A 28 -4.84 16.95 -10.99
C TYR A 28 -6.31 17.11 -11.35
N ASP A 29 -6.60 17.94 -12.34
CA ASP A 29 -7.96 18.11 -12.86
C ASP A 29 -8.49 16.76 -13.40
N LYS A 30 -7.64 15.99 -14.09
CA LYS A 30 -7.99 14.62 -14.52
C LYS A 30 -8.27 13.68 -13.35
N TYR A 31 -7.45 13.72 -12.30
CA TYR A 31 -7.69 12.93 -11.09
C TYR A 31 -9.06 13.26 -10.46
N LEU A 32 -9.41 14.55 -10.37
CA LEU A 32 -10.70 14.97 -9.86
C LEU A 32 -11.87 14.46 -10.72
N GLU A 33 -11.75 14.55 -12.04
CA GLU A 33 -12.75 14.01 -12.98
C GLU A 33 -12.96 12.51 -12.79
N VAL A 34 -11.86 11.75 -12.67
CA VAL A 34 -11.90 10.29 -12.41
C VAL A 34 -12.59 9.98 -11.07
N CYS A 35 -12.41 10.81 -10.03
CA CYS A 35 -13.10 10.63 -8.75
C CYS A 35 -14.59 10.98 -8.80
N GLU A 36 -15.02 11.87 -9.69
CA GLU A 36 -16.43 12.25 -9.85
C GLU A 36 -17.21 11.22 -10.70
N GLU A 37 -16.53 10.51 -11.61
CA GLU A 37 -17.13 9.42 -12.37
C GLU A 37 -17.35 8.19 -11.48
N TRP A 38 -18.60 7.97 -11.05
CA TRP A 38 -19.08 6.74 -10.40
C TRP A 38 -19.11 5.55 -11.39
N GLN A 39 -17.99 5.26 -12.05
CA GLN A 39 -17.81 4.01 -12.78
C GLN A 39 -17.29 2.93 -11.83
N SER A 40 -17.45 1.67 -12.24
CA SER A 40 -16.99 0.46 -11.52
C SER A 40 -15.66 0.71 -10.79
N ASP A 41 -15.61 0.47 -9.48
CA ASP A 41 -14.50 0.81 -8.57
C ASP A 41 -13.12 0.41 -9.14
N LEU A 42 -13.05 -0.69 -9.87
CA LEU A 42 -11.81 -1.26 -10.40
C LEU A 42 -11.16 -0.44 -11.53
N GLU A 43 -11.95 0.17 -12.43
CA GLU A 43 -11.43 1.02 -13.52
C GLU A 43 -10.99 2.40 -13.01
N VAL A 44 -11.70 2.92 -12.01
CA VAL A 44 -11.36 4.16 -11.31
C VAL A 44 -10.03 4.00 -10.56
N GLU A 45 -9.88 2.91 -9.80
CA GLU A 45 -8.62 2.61 -9.08
C GLU A 45 -7.43 2.47 -10.02
N GLU A 46 -7.58 1.77 -11.16
CA GLU A 46 -6.48 1.60 -12.11
C GLU A 46 -6.03 2.95 -12.71
N GLN A 47 -6.97 3.83 -13.05
CA GLN A 47 -6.66 5.17 -13.56
C GLN A 47 -5.96 6.04 -12.52
N ILE A 48 -6.43 6.05 -11.27
CA ILE A 48 -5.79 6.78 -10.17
C ILE A 48 -4.37 6.25 -9.96
N LYS A 49 -4.17 4.93 -10.00
CA LYS A 49 -2.85 4.30 -9.89
C LYS A 49 -1.92 4.69 -11.03
N GLN A 50 -2.41 4.79 -12.27
CA GLN A 50 -1.61 5.28 -13.40
C GLN A 50 -1.16 6.73 -13.20
N ILE A 51 -2.04 7.59 -12.68
CA ILE A 51 -1.69 8.98 -12.33
C ILE A 51 -0.64 9.00 -11.23
N ALA A 52 -0.80 8.25 -10.14
CA ALA A 52 0.15 8.19 -9.04
C ALA A 52 1.53 7.68 -9.47
N ASN A 53 1.58 6.59 -10.25
CA ASN A 53 2.82 6.02 -10.79
C ASN A 53 3.59 7.01 -11.67
N LYS A 54 2.89 7.86 -12.45
CA LYS A 54 3.53 8.91 -13.26
C LYS A 54 4.35 9.88 -12.41
N TYR A 55 3.96 10.07 -11.15
CA TYR A 55 4.66 10.91 -10.19
C TYR A 55 5.56 10.12 -9.22
N GLY A 56 5.80 8.84 -9.53
CA GLY A 56 6.69 7.98 -8.78
C GLY A 56 6.14 7.52 -7.43
N PHE A 57 4.81 7.54 -7.25
CA PHE A 57 4.16 6.89 -6.11
C PHE A 57 3.70 5.50 -6.55
N PHE A 58 4.32 4.47 -5.98
CA PHE A 58 4.12 3.06 -6.31
C PHE A 58 3.48 2.28 -5.15
N GLY A 59 3.46 2.85 -3.94
CA GLY A 59 2.95 2.20 -2.73
C GLY A 59 3.93 1.18 -2.18
N ASP A 60 5.23 1.46 -2.29
CA ASP A 60 6.30 0.61 -1.76
C ASP A 60 7.40 1.47 -1.13
N GLY A 61 8.27 0.83 -0.34
CA GLY A 61 9.57 1.33 0.10
C GLY A 61 9.65 2.83 0.41
N GLU A 62 9.97 3.61 -0.61
CA GLU A 62 10.18 5.07 -0.52
C GLU A 62 8.90 5.87 -0.23
N ASP A 63 7.72 5.30 -0.49
CA ASP A 63 6.44 5.91 -0.19
C ASP A 63 5.97 5.62 1.24
N ILE A 64 6.61 4.71 1.98
CA ILE A 64 6.17 4.35 3.34
C ILE A 64 6.43 5.52 4.29
N GLU A 65 5.37 6.12 4.82
CA GLU A 65 5.46 7.14 5.87
C GLU A 65 5.53 6.50 7.26
N ASP A 66 4.71 5.47 7.50
CA ASP A 66 4.56 4.83 8.80
C ASP A 66 4.12 3.37 8.63
N ILE A 67 4.60 2.51 9.53
CA ILE A 67 4.16 1.12 9.66
C ILE A 67 3.63 0.99 11.08
N GLY A 68 2.35 0.66 11.21
CA GLY A 68 1.69 0.44 12.49
C GLY A 68 2.29 -0.73 13.26
N GLU A 69 1.89 -0.87 14.52
CA GLU A 69 2.29 -2.03 15.32
C GLU A 69 1.75 -3.33 14.69
N PRO A 70 2.51 -4.43 14.77
CA PRO A 70 2.04 -5.73 14.28
C PRO A 70 0.86 -6.22 15.11
N GLU A 71 -0.22 -6.53 14.41
CA GLU A 71 -1.46 -7.14 14.90
C GLU A 71 -1.50 -8.63 14.48
N ASP A 72 -2.38 -9.41 15.12
CA ASP A 72 -2.60 -10.82 14.81
C ASP A 72 -1.32 -11.68 14.79
N ILE A 73 -0.51 -11.55 15.84
CA ILE A 73 0.74 -12.31 15.96
C ILE A 73 0.44 -13.80 16.19
N GLU A 74 0.89 -14.64 15.26
CA GLU A 74 0.68 -16.09 15.27
C GLU A 74 1.99 -16.87 15.25
N PHE A 75 1.95 -18.08 15.84
CA PHE A 75 3.06 -19.02 15.89
C PHE A 75 2.66 -20.36 15.27
N GLU A 76 3.40 -20.83 14.27
CA GLU A 76 3.15 -22.12 13.62
C GLU A 76 4.37 -23.05 13.75
N LEU A 77 4.16 -24.31 14.17
CA LEU A 77 5.22 -25.32 14.24
C LEU A 77 5.62 -25.80 12.85
N VAL A 78 6.91 -25.71 12.53
CA VAL A 78 7.46 -26.25 11.28
C VAL A 78 7.78 -27.72 11.47
N LYS A 79 7.14 -28.59 10.69
CA LYS A 79 7.38 -30.04 10.66
C LYS A 79 8.57 -30.42 9.78
#